data_AF-A0A8T4GVK6-F1
#
_entry.id   AF-A0A8T4GVK6-F1
#
_cell.length_a   1.000
_cell.length_b   1.000
_cell.length_c   1.000
_cell.angle_alpha   90.00
_cell.angle_beta   90.00
_cell.angle_gamma   90.00
#
_symmetry.space_group_name_H-M   'P 1'
#
loop_
_entity.id
_entity.type
_entity.pdbx_description
1 polymer ?
#
loop_
_entity_poly.entity_id
_entity_poly.type
_entity_poly.pdbx_seq_one_letter_code
_entity_poly.pdbx_strand_id
1 'polypeptide(L)'
;MSERIEGEVIHAVPPAELGEHDLDPDLQSLAEGKHVLVCRRGGQPSIFELAWAMLRRKPIQPVTLISESAVAEGDVVDVDAEETTIPGVYRTI
;
A
#
# COMPACT_ATOMS: atom_id res chain seq x y z
N MET A 1 -6.20 15.54 -0.78
CA MET A 1 -5.56 15.87 0.52
C MET A 1 -4.46 14.85 0.71
N SER A 2 -3.24 15.28 1.01
CA SER A 2 -2.14 14.38 1.29
C SER A 2 -2.17 13.93 2.75
N GLU A 3 -1.85 12.66 2.97
CA GLU A 3 -1.57 12.09 4.28
C GLU A 3 -0.26 11.32 4.26
N ARG A 4 0.40 11.24 5.42
CA ARG A 4 1.61 10.45 5.59
C ARG A 4 1.23 8.99 5.85
N ILE A 5 1.79 8.08 5.05
CA ILE A 5 1.56 6.65 5.15
C ILE A 5 2.87 5.95 5.47
N GLU A 6 2.90 5.34 6.65
CA GLU A 6 3.94 4.43 7.07
C GLU A 6 3.43 2.99 7.05
N GLY A 7 4.16 2.10 6.38
CA GLY A 7 3.77 0.70 6.25
C GLY A 7 4.85 -0.21 5.72
N GLU A 8 4.65 -1.50 5.90
CA GLU A 8 5.53 -2.54 5.34
C GLU A 8 4.95 -3.04 4.01
N VAL A 9 5.76 -3.10 2.96
CA VAL A 9 5.37 -3.63 1.66
C VAL A 9 5.20 -5.14 1.78
N ILE A 10 3.96 -5.62 1.66
CA ILE A 10 3.66 -7.06 1.65
C ILE A 10 3.81 -7.61 0.24
N HIS A 11 3.45 -6.82 -0.77
CA HIS A 11 3.50 -7.22 -2.16
C HIS A 11 3.87 -6.04 -3.05
N ALA A 12 4.77 -6.25 -4.00
CA ALA A 12 5.22 -5.24 -4.94
C ALA A 12 5.05 -5.73 -6.37
N VAL A 13 4.18 -5.06 -7.14
CA VAL A 13 3.91 -5.39 -8.54
C VAL A 13 4.56 -4.33 -9.43
N PRO A 14 5.53 -4.72 -10.29
CA PRO A 14 6.14 -3.79 -11.22
C PRO A 14 5.19 -3.45 -12.39
N PRO A 15 5.38 -2.30 -13.05
CA PRO A 15 4.49 -1.84 -14.12
C PRO A 15 4.36 -2.84 -15.28
N ALA A 16 5.42 -3.60 -15.56
CA ALA A 16 5.43 -4.61 -16.62
C ALA A 16 4.53 -5.82 -16.30
N GLU A 17 4.32 -6.12 -15.02
CA GLU A 17 3.56 -7.29 -14.56
C GLU A 17 2.11 -6.94 -14.21
N LEU A 18 1.74 -5.65 -14.16
CA LEU A 18 0.36 -5.21 -13.85
C LEU A 18 -0.70 -5.86 -14.75
N GLY A 19 -0.38 -6.13 -16.02
CA GLY A 19 -1.31 -6.79 -16.95
C GLY A 19 -1.42 -8.31 -16.79
N GLU A 20 -0.53 -8.92 -16.01
CA GLU A 20 -0.56 -10.34 -15.67
C GLU A 20 -1.41 -10.62 -14.42
N HIS A 21 -1.64 -9.59 -13.60
CA HIS A 21 -2.49 -9.65 -12.43
C HIS A 21 -3.95 -9.27 -12.75
N ASP A 22 -4.90 -9.97 -12.11
CA ASP A 22 -6.33 -9.64 -12.16
C ASP A 22 -6.64 -8.44 -11.27
N LEU A 23 -6.20 -7.26 -11.72
CA LEU A 23 -6.43 -5.98 -11.05
C LEU A 23 -7.77 -5.39 -11.49
N ASP A 24 -8.38 -4.61 -10.59
CA ASP A 24 -9.53 -3.79 -10.95
C ASP A 24 -9.15 -2.84 -12.12
N PRO A 25 -9.95 -2.73 -13.19
CA PRO A 25 -9.64 -1.90 -14.35
C PRO A 25 -9.36 -0.43 -14.01
N ASP A 26 -10.02 0.11 -12.97
CA ASP A 26 -9.80 1.48 -12.52
C ASP A 26 -8.43 1.63 -11.84
N LEU A 27 -8.00 0.61 -11.08
CA LEU A 27 -6.67 0.56 -10.47
C LEU A 27 -5.58 0.41 -11.54
N GLN A 28 -5.80 -0.46 -12.52
CA GLN A 28 -4.87 -0.67 -13.62
C GLN A 28 -4.64 0.63 -14.42
N SER A 29 -5.71 1.37 -14.70
CA SER A 29 -5.65 2.67 -15.38
C SER A 29 -4.92 3.72 -14.54
N LEU A 30 -5.12 3.74 -13.23
CA LEU A 30 -4.44 4.68 -12.32
C LEU A 30 -2.95 4.38 -12.13
N ALA A 31 -2.58 3.11 -12.24
CA ALA A 31 -1.22 2.60 -12.04
C ALA A 31 -0.43 2.42 -13.35
N GLU A 32 -0.96 2.84 -14.50
CA GLU A 32 -0.31 2.69 -15.79
C GLU A 32 1.13 3.27 -15.77
N GLY A 33 2.13 2.41 -16.00
CA GLY A 33 3.54 2.78 -15.98
C GLY A 33 4.16 3.01 -14.59
N LYS A 34 3.43 2.68 -13.51
CA LYS A 34 3.86 2.84 -12.12
C LYS A 34 3.88 1.50 -11.38
N HIS A 35 4.55 1.46 -10.23
CA HIS A 35 4.57 0.29 -9.35
C HIS A 35 3.35 0.32 -8.45
N VAL A 36 2.74 -0.85 -8.22
CA VAL A 36 1.66 -1.03 -7.23
C VAL A 36 2.25 -1.74 -6.02
N LEU A 37 2.20 -1.10 -4.87
CA LEU A 37 2.70 -1.62 -3.61
C LEU A 37 1.50 -1.87 -2.68
N VAL A 38 1.29 -3.11 -2.27
CA VAL A 38 0.33 -3.42 -1.22
C VAL A 38 1.06 -3.36 0.10
N CYS A 39 0.75 -2.36 0.90
CA CYS A 39 1.38 -2.12 2.18
C CYS A 39 0.45 -2.46 3.34
N ARG A 40 1.02 -2.96 4.43
CA ARG A 40 0.37 -3.02 5.73
C ARG A 40 0.61 -1.72 6.46
N ARG A 41 -0.44 -0.95 6.74
CA ARG A 41 -0.30 0.28 7.52
C ARG A 41 0.11 -0.07 8.96
N GLY A 42 1.16 0.60 9.47
CA GLY A 42 1.63 0.42 10.85
C GLY A 42 2.99 -0.29 11.04
N GLY A 43 3.88 -0.29 10.04
CA GLY A 43 5.26 -0.81 10.17
C GLY A 43 5.35 -2.28 10.61
N GLN A 44 6.49 -2.68 11.19
CA GLN A 44 6.64 -3.97 11.88
C GLN A 44 5.89 -3.89 13.23
N PRO A 45 4.73 -4.55 13.38
CA PRO A 45 3.94 -4.40 14.58
C PRO A 45 4.69 -5.03 15.76
N SER A 46 4.84 -4.26 16.83
CA SER A 46 5.31 -4.81 18.11
C SER A 46 4.31 -5.86 18.60
N ILE A 47 4.78 -6.89 19.30
CA ILE A 47 3.93 -7.92 19.94
C ILE A 47 2.78 -7.30 20.79
N PHE A 48 2.99 -6.09 21.32
CA PHE A 48 1.98 -5.34 22.04
C PHE A 48 0.88 -4.76 21.14
N GLU A 49 1.21 -4.31 19.94
CA GLU A 49 0.23 -3.82 18.96
C GLU A 49 -0.60 -4.96 18.37
N LEU A 50 0.00 -6.14 18.17
CA LEU A 50 -0.74 -7.35 17.80
C LEU A 50 -1.77 -7.72 18.87
N ALA A 51 -1.38 -7.69 20.15
CA ALA A 51 -2.29 -7.93 21.27
C ALA A 51 -3.40 -6.87 21.37
N TRP A 52 -3.06 -5.59 21.11
CA TRP A 52 -4.04 -4.50 21.14
C TRP A 52 -4.98 -4.52 19.92
N ALA A 53 -4.50 -4.88 18.74
CA ALA A 53 -5.32 -5.03 17.54
C ALA A 53 -6.38 -6.14 17.71
N MET A 54 -6.00 -7.26 18.34
CA MET A 54 -6.94 -8.32 18.73
C MET A 54 -7.97 -7.83 19.76
N LEU A 55 -7.53 -7.10 20.79
CA LEU A 55 -8.42 -6.63 21.86
C LEU A 55 -9.35 -5.49 21.41
N ARG A 56 -8.96 -4.66 20.42
CA ARG A 56 -9.83 -3.63 19.79
C ARG A 56 -10.61 -4.11 18.58
N ARG A 57 -10.36 -5.33 18.09
CA ARG A 57 -11.00 -5.88 16.87
C ARG A 57 -10.85 -4.93 15.66
N LYS A 58 -9.79 -4.13 15.61
CA LYS A 58 -9.44 -3.28 14.47
C LYS A 58 -8.44 -4.06 13.61
N PRO A 59 -8.86 -4.65 12.48
CA PRO A 59 -7.94 -5.35 11.59
C PRO A 59 -6.87 -4.38 11.09
N ILE A 60 -5.67 -4.90 10.92
CA ILE A 60 -4.53 -4.15 10.40
C ILE A 60 -4.89 -3.78 8.95
N GLN A 61 -5.00 -2.49 8.65
CA GLN A 61 -5.59 -2.01 7.39
C GLN A 61 -4.59 -2.18 6.24
N PRO A 62 -4.93 -2.96 5.19
CA PRO A 62 -4.16 -2.97 3.96
C PRO A 62 -4.37 -1.64 3.22
N VAL A 63 -3.29 -1.03 2.76
CA VAL A 63 -3.30 0.18 1.93
C VAL A 63 -2.54 -0.11 0.65
N THR A 64 -3.04 0.38 -0.48
CA THR A 64 -2.36 0.22 -1.77
C THR A 64 -1.73 1.54 -2.16
N LEU A 65 -0.43 1.53 -2.47
CA LEU A 65 0.33 2.71 -2.92
C LEU A 65 0.71 2.55 -4.38
N ILE A 66 0.46 3.59 -5.17
CA ILE A 66 0.97 3.73 -6.53
C ILE A 66 2.24 4.57 -6.45
N SER A 67 3.38 3.95 -6.73
CA SER A 67 4.72 4.53 -6.59
C SER A 67 5.45 4.61 -7.93
N GLU A 68 6.20 5.69 -8.16
CA GLU A 68 7.11 5.77 -9.30
C GLU A 68 8.42 5.01 -9.05
N SER A 69 8.79 4.84 -7.78
CA SER A 69 9.99 4.13 -7.36
C SER A 69 9.69 2.65 -7.12
N ALA A 70 10.64 1.80 -7.52
CA ALA A 70 10.63 0.39 -7.14
C ALA A 70 10.97 0.25 -5.65
N VAL A 71 10.14 -0.49 -4.93
CA VAL A 71 10.31 -0.83 -3.52
C VAL A 71 10.15 -2.34 -3.38
N ALA A 72 11.01 -2.99 -2.60
CA ALA A 72 10.97 -4.44 -2.45
C ALA A 72 9.92 -4.88 -1.42
N GLU A 73 9.46 -6.11 -1.55
CA GLU A 73 8.66 -6.75 -0.50
C GLU A 73 9.48 -6.87 0.79
N GLY A 74 8.85 -6.59 1.93
CA GLY A 74 9.47 -6.53 3.25
C GLY A 74 10.09 -5.17 3.60
N ASP A 75 10.19 -4.24 2.65
CA ASP A 75 10.68 -2.88 2.95
C ASP A 75 9.63 -2.07 3.72
N VAL A 76 10.10 -1.21 4.61
CA VAL A 76 9.27 -0.20 5.27
C VAL A 76 9.26 1.07 4.43
N VAL A 77 8.08 1.52 4.06
CA VAL A 77 7.84 2.79 3.38
C VAL A 77 7.26 3.81 4.35
N ASP A 78 7.72 5.04 4.22
CA ASP A 78 7.20 6.21 4.92
C ASP A 78 7.12 7.35 3.91
N VAL A 79 5.93 7.54 3.36
CA VAL A 79 5.71 8.41 2.18
C VAL A 79 4.53 9.35 2.42
N ASP A 80 4.63 10.55 1.86
CA ASP A 80 3.46 11.39 1.67
C ASP A 80 2.68 10.87 0.46
N ALA A 81 1.37 10.67 0.64
CA ALA A 81 0.52 10.12 -0.39
C ALA A 81 -0.84 10.79 -0.41
N GLU A 82 -1.45 10.87 -1.58
CA GLU A 82 -2.81 11.38 -1.75
C GLU A 82 -3.76 10.24 -2.03
N GLU A 83 -4.90 10.22 -1.33
CA GLU A 83 -5.96 9.26 -1.63
C GLU A 83 -6.51 9.50 -3.04
N THR A 84 -6.62 8.43 -3.81
CA THR A 84 -7.20 8.47 -5.15
C THR A 84 -8.73 8.44 -5.08
N THR A 85 -9.38 8.35 -6.24
CA THR A 85 -10.82 8.11 -6.30
C THR A 85 -11.23 6.71 -5.81
N ILE A 86 -10.28 5.78 -5.69
CA ILE A 86 -10.51 4.43 -5.17
C ILE A 86 -10.17 4.42 -3.67
N PRO A 87 -11.13 4.13 -2.77
CA PRO A 87 -10.87 4.08 -1.34
C PRO A 87 -9.77 3.08 -0.99
N GLY A 88 -8.80 3.52 -0.18
CA GLY A 88 -7.67 2.68 0.23
C GLY A 88 -6.55 2.53 -0.83
N VAL A 89 -6.66 3.22 -1.97
CA VAL A 89 -5.59 3.37 -2.96
C VAL A 89 -5.07 4.81 -2.92
N TYR A 90 -3.76 4.93 -2.76
CA TYR A 90 -3.08 6.20 -2.63
C TYR A 90 -1.98 6.33 -3.68
N ARG A 91 -1.70 7.56 -4.11
CA ARG A 91 -0.59 7.89 -4.99
C ARG A 91 0.49 8.58 -4.18
N THR A 92 1.72 8.08 -4.24
CA THR A 92 2.86 8.77 -3.63
C THR A 92 3.11 10.10 -4.35
N ILE A 93 3.41 11.15 -3.58
CA ILE A 93 3.75 12.48 -4.07
C ILE A 93 5.22 12.83 -3.81
#